data_AF-A0AAW0NDG6-F1
#
_entry.id   AF-A0AAW0NDG6-F1
#
_cell.length_a   1.000
_cell.length_b   1.000
_cell.length_c   1.000
_cell.angle_alpha   90.00
_cell.angle_beta   90.00
_cell.angle_gamma   90.00
#
_symmetry.space_group_name_H-M   'P 1'
#
loop_
_entity.id
_entity.type
_entity.pdbx_description
1 polymer ?
#
loop_
_entity_poly.entity_id
_entity_poly.type
_entity_poly.pdbx_seq_one_letter_code
_entity_poly.pdbx_strand_id
1 'polypeptide(L)'
;MKAALLLLLFLTVSTGEAPEKVCVKSGEMVALECCGGSRGQKVTWSTPQDGEFDKQTNVLIIDGRLVLLNVSKDLQKKYYCSNG
;
A
#
# COMPACT_ATOMS: atom_id res chain seq x y z
N MET A 1 23.78 38.73 -30.45
CA MET A 1 22.63 37.81 -30.47
C MET A 1 22.49 37.23 -29.06
N LYS A 2 21.47 37.62 -28.31
CA LYS A 2 21.24 37.12 -26.94
C LYS A 2 20.44 35.82 -27.05
N ALA A 3 21.07 34.69 -26.78
CA ALA A 3 20.37 33.41 -26.64
C ALA A 3 19.49 33.49 -25.38
N ALA A 4 18.17 33.43 -25.56
CA ALA A 4 17.25 33.31 -24.45
C ALA A 4 17.34 31.87 -23.91
N LEU A 5 17.85 31.75 -22.68
CA LEU A 5 17.87 30.50 -21.93
C LEU A 5 16.43 30.20 -21.47
N LEU A 6 15.74 29.31 -22.17
CA LEU A 6 14.44 28.79 -21.72
C LEU A 6 14.66 27.85 -20.53
N LEU A 7 14.52 28.39 -19.32
CA LEU A 7 14.34 27.58 -18.11
C LEU A 7 12.94 26.95 -18.16
N LEU A 8 12.85 25.74 -18.70
CA LEU A 8 11.66 24.88 -18.60
C LEU A 8 11.58 24.36 -17.15
N LEU A 9 10.92 25.13 -16.30
CA LEU A 9 10.68 24.78 -14.91
C LEU A 9 9.39 23.95 -14.76
N PHE A 10 9.60 22.79 -14.14
CA PHE A 10 8.68 21.93 -13.37
C PHE A 10 7.52 21.24 -14.08
N LEU A 11 7.70 19.93 -14.30
CA LEU A 11 6.63 18.96 -14.10
C LEU A 11 7.14 17.85 -13.19
N THR A 12 7.05 18.05 -11.87
CA THR A 12 7.08 16.93 -10.93
C THR A 12 5.68 16.39 -10.83
N VAL A 13 5.37 15.32 -11.57
CA VAL A 13 4.17 14.54 -11.32
C VAL A 13 4.47 13.64 -10.13
N SER A 14 3.87 13.93 -8.97
CA SER A 14 3.84 12.99 -7.85
C SER A 14 2.57 12.18 -7.98
N THR A 15 2.62 11.06 -8.69
CA THR A 15 1.54 10.07 -8.71
C THR A 15 1.54 9.18 -7.47
N GLY A 16 2.35 9.50 -6.45
CA GLY A 16 2.35 8.77 -5.18
C GLY A 16 1.24 9.29 -4.28
N GLU A 17 0.13 8.56 -4.21
CA GLU A 17 -0.82 8.71 -3.10
C GLU A 17 -0.06 8.65 -1.77
N ALA A 18 -0.36 9.59 -0.87
CA ALA A 18 0.26 9.60 0.44
C ALA A 18 -0.13 8.33 1.20
N PRO A 19 0.77 7.71 1.97
CA PRO A 19 0.45 6.50 2.73
C PRO A 19 -0.66 6.81 3.75
N GLU A 20 -1.74 6.02 3.68
CA GLU A 20 -2.83 6.10 4.65
C GLU A 20 -2.39 5.53 6.01
N LYS A 21 -2.70 6.26 7.08
CA LYS A 21 -2.48 5.79 8.46
C LYS A 21 -3.78 5.24 9.03
N VAL A 22 -3.77 3.98 9.40
CA VAL A 22 -4.91 3.30 10.03
C VAL A 22 -4.62 3.09 11.53
N CYS A 23 -5.50 3.62 12.39
CA CYS A 23 -5.44 3.45 13.83
C CYS A 23 -6.50 2.44 14.28
N VAL A 24 -6.07 1.32 14.85
CA VAL A 24 -6.95 0.18 15.21
C VAL A 24 -6.64 -0.30 16.62
N LYS A 25 -7.64 -0.84 17.31
CA LYS A 25 -7.43 -1.45 18.63
C LYS A 25 -6.91 -2.87 18.47
N SER A 26 -6.11 -3.31 19.43
CA SER A 26 -5.66 -4.70 19.44
C SER A 26 -6.85 -5.65 19.56
N GLY A 27 -6.82 -6.74 18.79
CA GLY A 27 -7.90 -7.72 18.70
C GLY A 27 -8.92 -7.45 17.59
N GLU A 28 -8.95 -6.24 17.01
CA GLU A 28 -9.87 -5.93 15.91
C GLU A 28 -9.46 -6.62 14.60
N MET A 29 -10.44 -6.73 13.69
CA MET A 29 -10.23 -7.13 12.31
C MET A 29 -10.12 -5.87 11.44
N VAL A 30 -9.16 -5.87 10.51
CA VAL A 30 -8.92 -4.75 9.59
C VAL A 30 -8.87 -5.29 8.17
N ALA A 31 -9.58 -4.63 7.26
CA ALA A 31 -9.49 -4.90 5.83
C ALA A 31 -8.93 -3.67 5.12
N LEU A 32 -7.76 -3.82 4.48
CA LEU A 32 -7.12 -2.79 3.68
C LEU A 32 -7.45 -3.01 2.20
N GLU A 33 -7.76 -1.92 1.52
CA GLU A 33 -8.04 -1.90 0.08
C GLU A 33 -6.91 -1.18 -0.64
N CYS A 34 -6.52 -1.67 -1.81
CA CYS A 34 -5.51 -1.02 -2.63
C CYS A 34 -6.17 0.04 -3.49
N CYS A 35 -5.70 1.28 -3.39
CA CYS A 35 -6.20 2.37 -4.22
C CYS A 35 -6.03 2.05 -5.71
N GLY A 36 -7.07 2.35 -6.49
CA GLY A 36 -7.10 2.06 -7.93
C GLY A 36 -7.32 0.60 -8.31
N GLY A 37 -7.34 -0.33 -7.35
CA GLY A 37 -7.72 -1.72 -7.61
C GLY A 37 -9.23 -1.82 -7.87
N SER A 38 -9.64 -2.12 -9.09
CA SER A 38 -11.05 -2.46 -9.39
C SER A 38 -11.33 -3.91 -8.98
N ARG A 39 -12.59 -4.24 -8.65
CA ARG A 39 -12.99 -5.65 -8.42
C ARG A 39 -12.52 -6.52 -9.60
N GLY A 40 -11.75 -7.57 -9.30
CA GLY A 40 -11.21 -8.50 -10.30
C GLY A 40 -9.82 -8.14 -10.86
N GLN A 41 -9.24 -6.99 -10.52
CA GLN A 41 -7.82 -6.75 -10.79
C GLN A 41 -6.95 -7.57 -9.81
N LYS A 42 -5.83 -8.08 -10.33
CA LYS A 42 -4.86 -8.79 -9.50
C LYS A 42 -4.11 -7.76 -8.66
N VAL A 43 -4.42 -7.70 -7.37
CA VAL A 43 -3.69 -6.89 -6.39
C VAL A 43 -2.65 -7.77 -5.70
N THR A 44 -1.42 -7.30 -5.65
CA THR A 44 -0.35 -7.94 -4.86
C THR A 44 -0.08 -7.08 -3.64
N TRP A 45 -0.01 -7.70 -2.46
CA TRP A 45 0.36 -7.04 -1.21
C TRP A 45 1.77 -7.44 -0.79
N SER A 46 2.52 -6.47 -0.26
CA SER A 46 3.92 -6.63 0.13
C SER A 46 4.29 -5.77 1.34
N THR A 47 5.46 -6.05 1.93
CA THR A 47 5.98 -5.40 3.15
C THR A 47 7.49 -5.30 2.97
N PRO A 48 8.19 -4.40 3.67
CA PRO A 48 9.64 -4.24 3.46
C PRO A 48 10.48 -5.50 3.71
N GLN A 49 9.91 -6.54 4.32
CA GLN A 49 10.55 -7.81 4.67
C GLN A 49 9.89 -8.96 3.89
N ASP A 50 9.82 -8.82 2.55
CA ASP A 50 9.05 -9.57 1.53
C ASP A 50 9.03 -11.13 1.56
N GLY A 51 9.44 -11.79 2.64
CA GLY A 51 9.31 -13.24 2.84
C GLY A 51 8.40 -13.68 3.99
N GLU A 52 7.71 -12.76 4.68
CA GLU A 52 7.00 -13.09 5.94
C GLU A 52 5.46 -13.00 5.91
N PHE A 53 4.83 -12.55 4.82
CA PHE A 53 3.35 -12.47 4.73
C PHE A 53 2.67 -13.83 4.90
N ASP A 54 3.10 -14.80 4.10
CA ASP A 54 2.41 -16.09 3.98
C ASP A 54 2.59 -17.00 5.20
N LYS A 55 3.41 -16.58 6.18
CA LYS A 55 3.70 -17.35 7.39
C LYS A 55 2.83 -16.92 8.58
N GLN A 56 2.08 -15.82 8.45
CA GLN A 56 1.24 -15.29 9.52
C GLN A 56 -0.20 -15.82 9.39
N THR A 57 -0.63 -16.66 10.32
CA THR A 57 -1.98 -17.27 10.31
C THR A 57 -3.12 -16.25 10.46
N ASN A 58 -2.79 -15.03 10.90
CA ASN A 58 -3.71 -13.93 11.12
C ASN A 58 -3.69 -12.88 9.98
N VAL A 59 -3.13 -13.24 8.82
CA VAL A 59 -3.10 -12.38 7.62
C VAL A 59 -3.68 -13.16 6.45
N LEU A 60 -4.67 -12.59 5.76
CA LEU A 60 -5.34 -13.19 4.62
C LEU A 60 -5.40 -12.21 3.45
N ILE A 61 -5.42 -12.72 2.22
CA ILE A 61 -5.76 -11.94 1.02
C ILE A 61 -7.06 -12.48 0.46
N ILE A 62 -8.12 -11.65 0.46
CA ILE A 62 -9.46 -12.02 0.01
C ILE A 62 -9.93 -10.97 -0.99
N ASP A 63 -10.24 -11.38 -2.22
CA ASP A 63 -10.70 -10.50 -3.30
C ASP A 63 -9.80 -9.27 -3.54
N GLY A 64 -8.47 -9.47 -3.42
CA GLY A 64 -7.47 -8.39 -3.58
C GLY A 64 -7.34 -7.45 -2.37
N ARG A 65 -8.08 -7.68 -1.30
CA ARG A 65 -7.96 -6.95 -0.03
C ARG A 65 -7.06 -7.69 0.94
N LEU A 66 -6.29 -6.94 1.70
CA LEU A 66 -5.48 -7.48 2.79
C LEU A 66 -6.29 -7.45 4.08
N VAL A 67 -6.58 -8.63 4.62
CA VAL A 67 -7.37 -8.80 5.85
C VAL A 67 -6.44 -9.22 6.99
N LEU A 68 -6.33 -8.35 8.00
CA LEU A 68 -5.60 -8.59 9.23
C LEU A 68 -6.61 -9.04 10.31
N LEU A 69 -6.46 -10.27 10.78
CA LEU A 69 -7.26 -10.83 11.86
C LEU A 69 -6.58 -10.57 13.21
N ASN A 70 -7.37 -10.33 14.25
CA ASN A 70 -6.88 -10.23 15.64
C ASN A 70 -5.63 -9.33 15.75
N VAL A 71 -5.75 -8.05 15.36
CA VAL A 71 -4.59 -7.15 15.21
C VAL A 71 -3.76 -7.08 16.50
N SER A 72 -2.44 -7.19 16.35
CA SER A 72 -1.46 -7.10 17.43
C SER A 72 -0.30 -6.18 17.05
N LYS A 73 0.63 -5.97 17.98
CA LYS A 73 1.84 -5.17 17.72
C LYS A 73 2.73 -5.75 16.61
N ASP A 74 2.69 -7.05 16.37
CA ASP A 74 3.49 -7.72 15.32
C ASP A 74 2.99 -7.38 13.90
N LEU A 75 1.76 -6.87 13.80
CA LEU A 75 1.15 -6.37 12.57
C LEU A 75 1.33 -4.85 12.38
N GLN A 76 2.01 -4.16 13.31
CA GLN A 76 2.24 -2.72 13.21
C GLN A 76 3.41 -2.41 12.25
N LYS A 77 3.14 -2.47 10.94
CA LYS A 77 4.13 -2.25 9.88
C LYS A 77 3.55 -1.50 8.70
N LYS A 78 4.42 -1.17 7.74
CA LYS A 78 4.00 -0.59 6.46
C LYS A 78 3.58 -1.70 5.51
N TYR A 79 2.40 -1.53 4.93
CA TYR A 79 1.84 -2.41 3.91
C TYR A 79 1.87 -1.67 2.58
N TYR A 80 2.25 -2.39 1.53
CA TYR A 80 2.33 -1.87 0.18
C TYR A 80 1.43 -2.73 -0.70
N CYS A 81 0.85 -2.11 -1.72
CA CYS A 81 0.07 -2.82 -2.70
C CYS A 81 0.45 -2.36 -4.11
N SER A 82 0.33 -3.26 -5.08
CA SER A 82 0.48 -2.95 -6.49
C SER A 82 -0.61 -3.65 -7.30
N ASN A 83 -1.11 -2.93 -8.30
CA ASN A 83 -2.01 -3.49 -9.31
C ASN A 83 -1.15 -4.14 -10.41
N GLY A 84 -1.50 -5.37 -10.79
CA GLY A 84 -0.85 -6.14 -11.85
C GLY A 84 -1.38 -5.83 -13.24
#